data_AF-A0A6M3IGV7-F1
#
_entry.id   AF-A0A6M3IGV7-F1
#
_cell.length_a   1.000
_cell.length_b   1.000
_cell.length_c   1.000
_cell.angle_alpha   90.00
_cell.angle_beta   90.00
_cell.angle_gamma   90.00
#
_symmetry.space_group_name_H-M   'P 1'
#
loop_
_entity.id
_entity.type
_entity.pdbx_description
1 polymer ?
#
loop_
_entity_poly.entity_id
_entity_poly.type
_entity_poly.pdbx_seq_one_letter_code
_entity_poly.pdbx_strand_id
1 'polypeptide(L)' 'MAACLEKECRECGYWWADNRPSRVCPRCGNTNTSVYFDEQDDHYEPEENDYE' A
#
# COMPACT_ATOMS: atom_id res chain seq x y z
N MET A 1 -4.36 -12.59 -6.19
CA MET A 1 -4.17 -11.82 -4.94
C MET A 1 -4.75 -10.44 -5.17
N ALA A 2 -5.80 -10.05 -4.44
CA ALA A 2 -6.27 -8.68 -4.49
C ALA A 2 -5.39 -7.89 -3.50
N ALA A 3 -4.38 -7.19 -4.00
CA ALA A 3 -3.59 -6.28 -3.18
C ALA A 3 -4.49 -5.12 -2.76
N CYS A 4 -4.87 -5.10 -1.49
CA CYS A 4 -5.64 -4.00 -0.89
C CYS A 4 -4.67 -2.82 -0.72
N LEU A 5 -4.87 -1.70 -1.42
CA LEU A 5 -4.10 -0.48 -1.13
C LEU A 5 -4.78 0.22 0.05
N GLU A 6 -4.13 0.23 1.20
CA GLU A 6 -4.57 1.00 2.35
C GLU A 6 -4.16 2.46 2.17
N LYS A 7 -5.07 3.39 2.49
CA LYS A 7 -4.89 4.81 2.26
C LYS A 7 -5.36 5.61 3.45
N GLU A 8 -4.61 6.67 3.73
CA GLU A 8 -4.94 7.65 4.77
C GLU A 8 -4.99 9.05 4.16
N CYS A 9 -6.06 9.80 4.40
CA CYS A 9 -6.12 11.21 4.08
C CYS A 9 -5.42 12.03 5.15
N ARG A 10 -4.33 12.73 4.81
CA ARG A 10 -3.56 13.55 5.75
C ARG A 10 -4.28 14.82 6.22
N GLU A 11 -5.44 15.09 5.65
CA GLU A 11 -6.20 16.33 5.87
C GLU A 11 -7.35 16.12 6.84
N CYS A 12 -8.06 14.99 6.70
CA CYS A 12 -9.18 14.66 7.60
C CYS A 12 -8.94 13.42 8.46
N GLY A 13 -7.80 12.74 8.29
CA GLY A 13 -7.44 11.51 9.01
C GLY A 13 -8.30 10.30 8.66
N TYR A 14 -9.07 10.35 7.57
CA TYR A 14 -9.91 9.22 7.16
C TYR A 14 -9.07 8.12 6.52
N TRP A 15 -9.33 6.88 6.93
CA TRP A 15 -8.68 5.68 6.41
C TRP A 15 -9.64 4.90 5.53
N TRP A 16 -9.15 4.41 4.38
CA TRP A 16 -9.90 3.51 3.51
C TRP A 16 -8.95 2.59 2.74
N ALA A 17 -9.45 1.42 2.36
CA ALA A 17 -8.74 0.49 1.50
C ALA A 17 -9.51 0.33 0.19
N ASP A 18 -8.82 0.49 -0.94
CA ASP A 18 -9.36 0.15 -2.25
C ASP A 18 -8.26 -0.33 -3.20
N ASN A 19 -8.63 -1.03 -4.26
CA ASN A 19 -7.66 -1.49 -5.28
C ASN A 19 -7.49 -0.48 -6.41
N ARG A 20 -7.94 0.77 -6.22
CA ARG A 20 -7.93 1.79 -7.27
C ARG A 20 -6.67 2.64 -7.10
N PRO A 21 -6.09 3.20 -8.17
CA PRO A 21 -5.00 4.16 -8.03
C PRO A 21 -5.47 5.56 -7.56
N SER A 22 -6.76 5.74 -7.32
CA SER A 22 -7.33 7.04 -6.92
C SER A 22 -6.81 7.49 -5.56
N ARG A 23 -6.29 8.71 -5.50
CA ARG A 23 -5.85 9.37 -4.25
C ARG A 23 -6.89 10.35 -3.71
N VAL A 24 -8.10 10.38 -4.27
CA VAL A 24 -9.14 11.28 -3.79
C VAL A 24 -9.79 10.70 -2.54
N CYS A 25 -9.73 11.43 -1.43
CA CYS A 25 -10.39 11.04 -0.20
C CYS A 25 -11.91 11.02 -0.41
N PRO A 26 -12.60 9.89 -0.17
CA PRO A 26 -14.05 9.80 -0.36
C PRO A 26 -14.84 10.62 0.68
N ARG A 27 -14.17 11.08 1.75
CA ARG A 27 -14.81 11.83 2.83
C ARG A 27 -14.76 13.34 2.64
N CYS A 28 -13.60 13.88 2.27
CA CYS A 28 -13.40 15.32 2.13
C CYS A 28 -13.05 15.77 0.71
N GLY A 29 -12.83 14.85 -0.22
CA GLY A 29 -12.46 15.15 -1.61
C GLY A 29 -11.01 15.60 -1.81
N ASN A 30 -10.19 15.66 -0.76
CA ASN A 30 -8.79 16.08 -0.88
C ASN A 30 -7.93 14.94 -1.46
N THR A 31 -6.90 15.31 -2.22
CA THR A 31 -5.94 14.40 -2.87
C THR A 31 -4.68 14.14 -2.04
N ASN A 32 -4.52 14.84 -0.90
CA ASN A 32 -3.38 14.64 0.00
C ASN A 32 -3.56 13.36 0.83
N THR A 33 -3.08 12.24 0.29
CA THR A 33 -3.26 10.90 0.87
C THR A 33 -1.97 10.09 0.88
N SER A 34 -1.66 9.45 2.01
CA SER A 34 -0.66 8.37 2.09
C SER A 34 -1.25 7.09 1.49
N VAL A 35 -0.42 6.27 0.83
CA VAL A 35 -0.80 4.94 0.35
C VAL A 35 0.21 3.96 0.96
N TYR A 36 -0.31 2.89 1.56
CA TYR A 36 0.43 1.79 2.15
C TYR A 36 0.11 0.55 1.30
N PHE A 37 1.15 -0.09 0.80
CA PHE A 37 1.04 -1.33 0.04
C PHE A 37 1.33 -2.46 1.02
N ASP A 38 0.40 -3.40 1.15
CA ASP A 38 0.59 -4.67 1.88
C ASP A 38 1.51 -5.64 1.12
N GLU A 39 2.32 -5.15 0.16
CA GLU A 39 3.30 -6.00 -0.50
C GLU A 39 4.34 -6.40 0.55
N GLN A 40 4.14 -7.61 1.05
CA GLN A 40 5.12 -8.41 1.76
C GLN A 40 6.41 -8.27 0.97
N ASP A 41 7.42 -7.71 1.61
CA ASP A 41 8.77 -7.63 1.08
C ASP A 41 9.18 -9.05 0.67
N ASP A 42 9.04 -9.38 -0.63
CA ASP A 42 9.55 -10.62 -1.22
C ASP A 42 11.09 -10.48 -1.29
N HIS A 43 11.73 -10.23 -0.15
CA HIS A 43 13.17 -10.33 -0.04
C HIS A 43 13.52 -11.81 -0.12
N TYR A 44 13.57 -12.31 -1.35
CA TYR A 44 14.25 -13.55 -1.66
C TYR A 44 15.72 -13.33 -1.32
N GLU A 45 16.15 -13.72 -0.12
CA GLU A 45 17.55 -14.01 0.15
C GLU A 45 17.90 -15.25 -0.68
N PRO A 46 18.73 -15.15 -1.73
CA PRO A 46 19.21 -16.37 -2.38
C PRO A 46 20.05 -17.12 -1.35
N GLU A 47 19.58 -18.28 -0.89
CA GLU A 47 20.45 -19.21 -0.17
C GLU A 47 21.59 -19.59 -1.11
N GLU A 48 22.80 -19.13 -0.78
CA GLU A 48 24.03 -19.53 -1.47
C GLU A 48 24.17 -21.05 -1.32
N ASN A 49 23.73 -21.80 -2.31
CA ASN A 49 24.03 -23.22 -2.42
C ASN A 49 25.51 -23.37 -2.77
N ASP A 50 26.34 -23.41 -1.73
CA ASP A 50 27.71 -23.91 -1.81
C ASP A 50 27.65 -25.43 -1.97
N TYR A 51 27.67 -25.88 -3.22
CA TYR A 51 27.86 -27.29 -3.55
C TYR A 51 29.36 -27.62 -3.42
N GLU A 52 29.77 -28.14 -2.25
CA GLU A 52 31.02 -28.90 -2.07
C GLU A 52 30.77 -30.41 -1.98
#